data_AF-A0AAN6BZX4-F1
#
_entry.id   AF-A0AAN6BZX4-F1
#
_cell.length_a   1.000
_cell.length_b   1.000
_cell.length_c   1.000
_cell.angle_alpha   90.00
_cell.angle_beta   90.00
_cell.angle_gamma   90.00
#
_symmetry.space_group_name_H-M   'P 1'
#
loop_
_entity.id
_entity.type
_entity.pdbx_description
1 polymer ?
#
loop_
_entity_poly.entity_id
_entity_poly.type
_entity_poly.pdbx_seq_one_letter_code
_entity_poly.pdbx_strand_id
1 'polypeptide(L)'
;MAARLKSQGQQRQERSLSLDEALYNHLALPPHLPHRQDSNLTGIENALTDRLLASVKHLQSLPNNGHSTIWDSVRRGVETTKSIHIGGHVDRTALARELSGLGDSDFLAVYVSSQNCALYIRRSLE
;
A
#
# COMPACT_ATOMS: atom_id res chain seq x y z
N MET A 1 -3.98 52.63 -2.71
CA MET A 1 -5.09 51.66 -2.61
C MET A 1 -4.65 50.31 -3.21
N ALA A 2 -3.62 49.67 -2.63
CA ALA A 2 -2.98 48.49 -3.22
C ALA A 2 -2.48 47.51 -2.14
N ALA A 3 -3.37 47.10 -1.23
CA ALA A 3 -3.01 46.22 -0.11
C ALA A 3 -4.06 45.13 0.15
N ARG A 4 -4.72 44.58 -0.88
CA ARG A 4 -5.78 43.58 -0.69
C ARG A 4 -5.80 42.37 -1.63
N LEU A 5 -4.71 42.08 -2.34
CA LEU A 5 -4.65 40.93 -3.27
C LEU A 5 -3.65 39.84 -2.87
N LYS A 6 -2.92 39.97 -1.76
CA LYS A 6 -1.94 38.94 -1.33
C LYS A 6 -2.47 37.92 -0.31
N SER A 7 -3.73 38.01 0.16
CA SER A 7 -4.21 37.11 1.23
C SER A 7 -4.99 35.88 0.77
N GLN A 8 -5.47 35.82 -0.48
CA GLN A 8 -6.28 34.66 -0.93
C GLN A 8 -5.46 33.46 -1.44
N GLY A 9 -4.18 33.65 -1.79
CA GLY A 9 -3.28 32.54 -2.17
C GLY A 9 -2.66 31.78 -0.99
N GLN A 10 -2.65 32.40 0.20
CA GLN A 10 -2.02 31.85 1.41
C GLN A 10 -3.03 31.31 2.44
N GLN A 11 -4.34 31.42 2.15
CA GLN A 11 -5.43 31.00 3.03
C GLN A 11 -6.21 29.78 2.51
N ARG A 12 -5.62 28.95 1.64
CA ARG A 12 -6.07 27.56 1.54
C ARG A 12 -5.49 26.82 2.75
N GLN A 13 -6.15 27.09 3.88
CA GLN A 13 -5.91 26.55 5.20
C GLN A 13 -5.47 25.10 5.11
N GLU A 14 -4.42 24.81 5.88
CA GLU A 14 -3.69 23.57 6.09
C GLU A 14 -4.61 22.45 6.60
N ARG A 15 -5.63 22.09 5.84
CA ARG A 15 -6.55 21.01 6.20
C ARG A 15 -5.81 19.70 6.01
N SER A 16 -5.59 18.97 7.11
CA SER A 16 -5.24 17.56 7.04
C SER A 16 -6.35 16.85 6.27
N LEU A 17 -5.99 16.17 5.19
CA LEU A 17 -6.95 15.37 4.44
C LEU A 17 -7.51 14.27 5.34
N SER A 18 -8.80 13.99 5.21
CA SER A 18 -9.36 12.75 5.75
C SER A 18 -8.73 11.54 5.05
N LEU A 19 -8.80 10.37 5.68
CA LEU A 19 -8.27 9.14 5.11
C LEU A 19 -8.89 8.85 3.72
N ASP A 20 -10.20 9.04 3.55
CA ASP A 20 -10.87 8.78 2.29
C ASP A 20 -10.50 9.78 1.19
N GLU A 21 -10.33 11.06 1.52
CA GLU A 21 -9.82 12.06 0.56
C GLU A 21 -8.40 11.72 0.11
N ALA A 22 -7.52 11.31 1.04
CA ALA A 22 -6.18 10.88 0.71
C ALA A 22 -6.20 9.65 -0.20
N LEU A 23 -6.99 8.62 0.15
CA LEU A 23 -7.13 7.41 -0.66
C LEU A 23 -7.66 7.68 -2.06
N TYR A 24 -8.66 8.55 -2.19
CA TYR A 24 -9.15 8.99 -3.49
C TYR A 24 -8.03 9.63 -4.31
N ASN A 25 -7.22 10.50 -3.70
CA ASN A 25 -6.09 11.12 -4.38
C ASN A 25 -5.06 10.08 -4.87
N HIS A 26 -4.75 9.08 -4.05
CA HIS A 26 -3.80 8.00 -4.40
C HIS A 26 -4.32 7.04 -5.48
N LEU A 27 -5.65 6.90 -5.63
CA LEU A 27 -6.26 6.01 -6.61
C LEU A 27 -6.65 6.71 -7.91
N ALA A 28 -7.30 7.87 -7.81
CA ALA A 28 -7.87 8.59 -8.95
C ALA A 28 -6.88 9.57 -9.59
N LEU A 29 -5.81 9.96 -8.87
CA LEU A 29 -4.80 10.92 -9.30
C LEU A 29 -5.41 12.18 -9.98
N PRO A 30 -6.34 12.89 -9.32
CA PRO A 30 -7.05 14.01 -9.92
C PRO A 30 -6.10 15.15 -10.34
N PRO A 31 -6.51 16.05 -11.25
CA PRO A 31 -5.65 17.13 -11.77
C PRO A 31 -5.05 18.07 -10.71
N HIS A 32 -5.64 18.13 -9.51
CA HIS A 32 -5.19 18.99 -8.41
C HIS A 32 -4.82 18.16 -7.17
N LEU A 33 -3.73 17.39 -7.29
CA LEU A 33 -3.14 16.68 -6.16
C LEU A 33 -2.48 17.64 -5.16
N PRO A 34 -2.36 17.23 -3.88
CA PRO A 34 -1.50 17.93 -2.93
C PRO A 34 -0.05 18.00 -3.46
N HIS A 35 0.57 19.17 -3.39
CA HIS A 35 1.98 19.36 -3.79
C HIS A 35 2.97 18.95 -2.69
N ARG A 36 2.55 18.04 -1.80
CA ARG A 36 3.34 17.56 -0.65
C ARG A 36 3.01 16.10 -0.38
N GLN A 37 3.96 15.40 0.24
CA GLN A 37 3.76 14.06 0.73
C GLN A 37 2.74 14.06 1.89
N ASP A 38 1.89 13.03 1.93
CA ASP A 38 0.97 12.83 3.05
C ASP A 38 1.73 12.52 4.35
N SER A 39 1.21 13.01 5.47
CA SER A 39 1.81 12.78 6.80
C SER A 39 1.52 11.38 7.36
N ASN A 40 0.47 10.71 6.87
CA ASN A 40 0.03 9.39 7.34
C ASN A 40 0.12 8.33 6.22
N LEU A 41 1.29 8.16 5.62
CA LEU A 41 1.49 7.17 4.54
C LEU A 41 1.18 5.75 5.00
N THR A 42 1.67 5.35 6.17
CA THR A 42 1.43 4.00 6.71
C THR A 42 -0.07 3.70 6.85
N GLY A 43 -0.87 4.67 7.29
CA GLY A 43 -2.33 4.51 7.37
C GLY A 43 -2.98 4.40 5.99
N ILE A 44 -2.52 5.20 5.02
CA ILE A 44 -3.00 5.16 3.63
C ILE A 44 -2.65 3.82 2.97
N GLU A 45 -1.40 3.38 3.05
CA GLU A 45 -0.91 2.11 2.50
C GLU A 45 -1.69 0.92 3.06
N ASN A 46 -1.92 0.90 4.38
CA ASN A 46 -2.74 -0.14 5.00
C ASN A 46 -4.17 -0.12 4.47
N ALA A 47 -4.79 1.06 4.38
CA ALA A 47 -6.16 1.20 3.92
C ALA A 47 -6.34 0.92 2.41
N LEU A 48 -5.31 1.16 1.59
CA LEU A 48 -5.25 0.72 0.19
C LEU A 48 -5.14 -0.80 0.11
N THR A 49 -4.24 -1.39 0.89
CA THR A 49 -4.03 -2.84 0.94
C THR A 49 -5.29 -3.57 1.39
N ASP A 50 -6.00 -3.05 2.39
CA ASP A 50 -7.27 -3.60 2.86
C ASP A 50 -8.37 -3.54 1.79
N ARG A 51 -8.46 -2.44 1.04
CA ARG A 51 -9.39 -2.32 -0.09
C ARG A 51 -9.05 -3.29 -1.21
N LEU A 52 -7.77 -3.44 -1.54
CA LEU A 52 -7.33 -4.43 -2.52
C LEU A 52 -7.71 -5.85 -2.07
N LEU A 53 -7.45 -6.19 -0.80
CA LEU A 53 -7.77 -7.50 -0.25
C LEU A 53 -9.28 -7.78 -0.25
N ALA A 54 -10.10 -6.79 0.12
CA ALA A 54 -11.55 -6.89 0.03
C ALA A 54 -12.02 -7.10 -1.41
N SER A 55 -11.40 -6.41 -2.38
CA SER A 55 -11.73 -6.53 -3.81
C SER A 55 -11.36 -7.93 -4.34
N VAL A 56 -10.20 -8.45 -3.97
CA VAL A 56 -9.77 -9.81 -4.32
C VAL A 56 -10.74 -10.85 -3.75
N LYS A 57 -11.12 -10.73 -2.47
CA LYS A 57 -12.12 -11.61 -1.83
C LYS A 57 -13.47 -11.53 -2.53
N HIS A 58 -13.90 -10.34 -2.92
CA HIS A 58 -15.14 -10.15 -3.67
C HIS A 58 -15.07 -10.83 -5.04
N LEU A 59 -14.03 -10.58 -5.83
CA LEU A 59 -13.84 -11.20 -7.15
C LEU A 59 -13.79 -12.73 -7.05
N GLN A 60 -13.11 -13.25 -6.03
CA GLN A 60 -13.08 -14.68 -5.74
C GLN A 60 -14.47 -15.28 -5.47
N SER A 61 -15.34 -14.54 -4.77
CA SER A 61 -16.69 -14.99 -4.39
C SER A 61 -17.72 -14.97 -5.52
N LEU A 62 -17.38 -14.41 -6.69
CA LEU A 62 -18.31 -14.32 -7.82
C LEU A 62 -18.68 -15.73 -8.35
N PRO A 63 -19.95 -15.95 -8.72
CA PRO A 63 -20.38 -17.22 -9.30
C PRO A 63 -19.68 -17.48 -10.65
N ASN A 64 -19.43 -18.76 -10.96
CA ASN A 64 -18.75 -19.20 -12.19
C ASN A 64 -17.34 -18.63 -12.39
N ASN A 65 -16.64 -18.29 -11.30
CA ASN A 65 -15.26 -17.82 -11.37
C ASN A 65 -14.29 -18.98 -11.65
N GLY A 66 -13.95 -19.19 -12.92
CA GLY A 66 -12.96 -20.18 -13.36
C GLY A 66 -11.51 -19.88 -12.95
N HIS A 67 -11.26 -18.74 -12.30
CA HIS A 67 -9.94 -18.28 -11.86
C HIS A 67 -9.81 -18.21 -10.33
N SER A 68 -10.63 -18.95 -9.59
CA SER A 68 -10.61 -18.96 -8.11
C SER A 68 -9.23 -19.19 -7.52
N THR A 69 -8.45 -20.12 -8.11
CA THR A 69 -7.08 -20.43 -7.69
C THR A 69 -6.09 -19.27 -7.90
N ILE A 70 -6.28 -18.48 -8.96
CA ILE A 70 -5.50 -17.26 -9.22
C ILE A 70 -5.83 -16.22 -8.15
N TRP A 71 -7.12 -16.01 -7.86
CA TRP A 71 -7.53 -15.07 -6.81
C TRP A 71 -7.06 -15.51 -5.42
N ASP A 72 -6.99 -16.82 -5.15
CA ASP A 72 -6.39 -17.37 -3.94
C ASP A 72 -4.89 -17.02 -3.84
N SER A 73 -4.13 -17.17 -4.92
CA SER A 73 -2.71 -16.77 -4.97
C SER A 73 -2.55 -15.26 -4.76
N VAL A 74 -3.34 -14.44 -5.45
CA VAL A 74 -3.32 -12.98 -5.27
C VAL A 74 -3.65 -12.59 -3.84
N ARG A 75 -4.67 -13.22 -3.23
CA ARG A 75 -5.06 -12.98 -1.85
C ARG A 75 -3.90 -13.28 -0.90
N ARG A 76 -3.29 -14.46 -1.02
CA ARG A 76 -2.13 -14.86 -0.20
C ARG A 76 -0.96 -13.89 -0.38
N GLY A 77 -0.60 -13.56 -1.63
CA GLY A 77 0.51 -12.65 -1.90
C GLY A 77 0.31 -11.26 -1.29
N VAL A 78 -0.92 -10.72 -1.34
CA VAL A 78 -1.26 -9.44 -0.70
C VAL A 78 -1.25 -9.56 0.83
N GLU A 79 -1.81 -10.63 1.41
CA GLU A 79 -1.82 -10.87 2.86
C GLU A 79 -0.39 -11.01 3.42
N THR A 80 0.44 -11.81 2.76
CA THR A 80 1.85 -12.02 3.08
C THR A 80 2.64 -10.71 2.95
N THR A 81 2.45 -9.96 1.85
CA THR A 81 3.05 -8.63 1.66
C THR A 81 2.66 -7.66 2.78
N LYS A 82 1.38 -7.64 3.18
CA LYS A 82 0.92 -6.80 4.29
C LYS A 82 1.57 -7.22 5.61
N SER A 83 1.68 -8.52 5.86
CA SER A 83 2.19 -9.07 7.13
C SER A 83 3.66 -8.75 7.40
N ILE A 84 4.46 -8.58 6.35
CA ILE A 84 5.88 -8.24 6.47
C ILE A 84 6.12 -6.74 6.68
N HIS A 85 5.15 -5.87 6.38
CA HIS A 85 5.27 -4.42 6.53
C HIS A 85 4.56 -3.95 7.80
N ILE A 86 5.25 -4.02 8.94
CA ILE A 86 4.71 -3.61 10.25
C ILE A 86 5.16 -2.18 10.55
N GLY A 87 4.18 -1.28 10.77
CA GLY A 87 4.48 0.11 11.13
C GLY A 87 5.25 0.89 10.06
N GLY A 88 5.15 0.50 8.79
CA GLY A 88 5.89 1.11 7.68
C GLY A 88 7.32 0.59 7.50
N HIS A 89 7.70 -0.47 8.21
CA HIS A 89 9.01 -1.11 8.11
C HIS A 89 8.89 -2.58 7.74
N VAL A 90 9.91 -3.10 7.07
CA VAL A 90 10.02 -4.54 6.77
C VAL A 90 10.50 -5.27 8.01
N ASP A 91 9.65 -6.11 8.59
CA ASP A 91 10.01 -6.95 9.72
C ASP A 91 10.81 -8.17 9.27
N ARG A 92 12.03 -8.32 9.80
CA ARG A 92 12.95 -9.41 9.43
C ARG A 92 12.39 -10.79 9.74
N THR A 93 11.70 -10.95 10.87
CA THR A 93 11.19 -12.25 11.34
C THR A 93 9.97 -12.68 10.54
N ALA A 94 9.05 -11.75 10.27
CA ALA A 94 7.92 -11.95 9.38
C ALA A 94 8.42 -12.27 7.96
N LEU A 95 9.36 -11.49 7.43
CA LEU A 95 9.92 -11.72 6.09
C LEU A 95 10.54 -13.12 5.96
N ALA A 96 11.33 -13.56 6.93
CA ALA A 96 11.92 -14.90 6.92
C ALA A 96 10.86 -16.01 6.97
N ARG A 97 9.84 -15.86 7.83
CA ARG A 97 8.73 -16.81 7.93
C ARG A 97 7.95 -16.91 6.62
N GLU A 98 7.54 -15.77 6.06
CA GLU A 98 6.77 -15.73 4.82
C GLU A 98 7.57 -16.27 3.63
N LEU A 99 8.87 -15.95 3.52
CA LEU A 99 9.74 -16.51 2.48
C LEU A 99 9.90 -18.04 2.60
N SER A 100 9.89 -18.59 3.82
CA SER A 100 9.98 -20.04 4.03
C SER A 100 8.71 -20.80 3.64
N GLY A 101 7.57 -20.13 3.68
CA GLY A 101 6.26 -20.69 3.34
C GLY A 101 5.77 -20.38 1.93
N LEU A 102 6.56 -19.67 1.12
CA LEU A 102 6.15 -19.26 -0.23
C LEU A 102 6.02 -20.48 -1.17
N GLY A 103 4.82 -20.69 -1.73
CA GLY A 103 4.60 -21.71 -2.76
C GLY A 103 5.07 -21.28 -4.15
N ASP A 104 5.09 -22.22 -5.09
CA ASP A 104 5.61 -22.01 -6.46
C ASP A 104 4.84 -20.96 -7.28
N SER A 105 3.58 -20.70 -6.91
CA SER A 105 2.70 -19.72 -7.58
C SER A 105 2.39 -18.51 -6.71
N ASP A 106 3.04 -18.38 -5.55
CA ASP A 106 2.86 -17.26 -4.66
C ASP A 106 3.92 -16.18 -4.96
N PHE A 107 3.61 -14.96 -4.54
CA PHE A 107 4.54 -13.84 -4.65
C PHE A 107 4.59 -13.07 -3.34
N LEU A 108 5.68 -12.35 -3.14
CA LEU A 108 5.88 -11.44 -2.03
C LEU A 108 6.45 -10.14 -2.58
N ALA A 109 5.76 -9.03 -2.35
CA ALA A 109 6.30 -7.71 -2.67
C ALA A 109 6.95 -7.14 -1.41
N VAL A 110 8.22 -6.72 -1.52
CA VAL A 110 8.95 -6.06 -0.43
C VAL A 110 9.21 -4.62 -0.86
N TYR A 111 8.70 -3.66 -0.10
CA TYR A 111 8.92 -2.23 -0.32
C TYR A 111 9.83 -1.68 0.77
N VAL A 112 10.98 -1.14 0.37
CA VAL A 112 11.94 -0.53 1.31
C VAL A 112 12.01 0.96 1.02
N SER A 113 11.54 1.77 1.98
CA SER A 113 11.46 3.23 1.85
C SER A 113 12.81 3.95 2.06
N SER A 114 13.78 3.28 2.67
CA SER A 114 15.08 3.88 3.02
C SER A 114 16.02 3.93 1.81
N GLN A 115 16.62 5.10 1.55
CA GLN A 115 17.69 5.21 0.56
C GLN A 115 18.96 4.48 1.06
N ASN A 116 19.78 3.98 0.13
CA ASN A 116 21.02 3.23 0.41
C ASN A 116 20.85 1.93 1.22
N CYS A 117 19.65 1.32 1.18
CA CYS A 117 19.45 0.00 1.75
C CYS A 117 19.87 -1.11 0.77
N ALA A 118 20.33 -2.23 1.32
CA ALA A 118 20.48 -3.47 0.57
C ALA A 118 19.63 -4.56 1.22
N LEU A 119 18.92 -5.33 0.42
CA LEU A 119 18.18 -6.52 0.85
C LEU A 119 18.94 -7.76 0.36
N TYR A 120 19.52 -8.53 1.30
CA TYR A 120 20.21 -9.77 0.99
C TYR A 120 19.36 -10.97 1.39
N ILE A 121 18.92 -11.75 0.41
CA ILE A 121 18.10 -12.95 0.61
C ILE A 121 18.94 -14.16 0.21
N ARG A 122 19.12 -15.09 1.14
CA ARG A 122 19.78 -16.38 0.89
C ARG A 122 18.85 -17.51 1.30
N ARG A 123 18.50 -18.36 0.34
CA ARG A 123 17.84 -19.64 0.62
C ARG A 123 18.91 -20.67 0.99
N SER A 124 18.85 -21.22 2.19
CA SER A 124 19.66 -22.39 2.53
C SER A 124 18.95 -23.62 1.97
N LEU A 125 19.65 -24.37 1.13
CA LEU A 125 19.25 -25.72 0.73
C LEU A 125 19.97 -26.65 1.70
N GLU A 126 19.31 -27.06 2.77
CA GLU A 126 19.70 -28.25 3.54
C GLU A 126 18.94 -29.46 2.99
#